data_AF-A0ABD5T0S0-F1
#
_entry.id   AF-A0ABD5T0S0-F1
#
_cell.length_a   1.000
_cell.length_b   1.000
_cell.length_c   1.000
_cell.angle_alpha   90.00
_cell.angle_beta   90.00
_cell.angle_gamma   90.00
#
_symmetry.space_group_name_H-M   'P 1'
#
loop_
_entity.id
_entity.type
_entity.pdbx_description
1 polymer ?
#
loop_
_entity_poly.entity_id
_entity_poly.type
_entity_poly.pdbx_seq_one_letter_code
_entity_poly.pdbx_strand_id
1 'polypeptide(L)' 'MHVPADPPDTCPACGDPYESVSRHADGFVVNLLDNERYRRVCFDPIDAEDGPELDCYHHTHGQADGPSKS' A
#
# COMPACT_ATOMS: atom_id res chain seq x y z
N MET A 1 4.34 7.48 10.58
CA MET A 1 3.84 6.20 10.04
C MET A 1 2.91 5.55 11.05
N HIS A 2 1.70 5.18 10.63
CA HIS A 2 0.73 4.45 11.44
C HIS A 2 -0.05 3.44 10.57
N VAL A 3 -0.77 2.51 11.19
CA VAL A 3 -1.72 1.63 10.48
C VAL A 3 -3.11 2.28 10.54
N PRO A 4 -3.79 2.54 9.41
CA PRO A 4 -5.16 3.05 9.41
C PRO A 4 -6.11 2.15 10.22
N ALA A 5 -7.07 2.76 10.91
CA ALA A 5 -7.99 2.04 11.80
C ALA A 5 -9.05 1.20 11.06
N ASP A 6 -9.47 1.64 9.87
CA ASP A 6 -10.49 1.00 9.05
C ASP A 6 -10.02 0.93 7.58
N PRO A 7 -9.04 0.05 7.28
CA PRO A 7 -8.50 -0.03 5.94
C PRO A 7 -9.44 -0.84 5.02
N PRO A 8 -9.52 -0.50 3.71
CA PRO A 8 -10.42 -1.18 2.78
C PRO A 8 -10.05 -2.65 2.58
N ASP A 9 -11.00 -3.52 2.24
CA ASP A 9 -10.71 -4.96 2.04
C ASP A 9 -9.79 -5.25 0.83
N THR A 10 -9.73 -4.35 -0.14
CA THR A 10 -8.89 -4.46 -1.34
C THR A 10 -8.06 -3.20 -1.56
N CYS A 11 -6.94 -3.34 -2.27
CA CYS A 11 -6.05 -2.23 -2.56
C CYS A 11 -6.75 -1.24 -3.50
N PRO A 12 -7.00 0.01 -3.09
CA PRO A 12 -7.71 0.99 -3.93
C PRO A 12 -6.97 1.30 -5.25
N ALA A 13 -5.64 1.20 -5.23
CA ALA A 13 -4.81 1.53 -6.39
C ALA A 13 -4.84 0.46 -7.49
N CYS A 14 -4.97 -0.83 -7.15
CA CYS A 14 -4.88 -1.91 -8.15
C CYS A 14 -6.06 -2.90 -8.14
N GLY A 15 -6.89 -2.90 -7.09
CA GLY A 15 -8.04 -3.79 -6.91
C GLY A 15 -7.71 -5.17 -6.32
N ASP A 16 -6.44 -5.53 -6.16
CA ASP A 16 -6.02 -6.83 -5.62
C ASP A 16 -6.08 -6.87 -4.08
N PRO A 17 -6.15 -8.07 -3.48
CA PRO A 17 -5.85 -8.25 -2.06
C PRO A 17 -4.43 -7.78 -1.72
N TYR A 18 -4.26 -7.28 -0.51
CA TYR A 18 -2.97 -6.87 0.04
C TYR A 18 -2.79 -7.48 1.44
N GLU A 19 -1.56 -7.52 1.94
CA GLU A 19 -1.22 -8.12 3.24
C GLU A 19 -1.29 -7.10 4.37
N SER A 20 -0.85 -5.87 4.11
CA SER A 20 -0.78 -4.82 5.14
C SER A 20 -0.78 -3.44 4.52
N VAL A 21 -1.34 -2.46 5.23
CA VAL A 21 -1.33 -1.04 4.85
C VAL A 21 -0.65 -0.20 5.93
N SER A 22 0.04 0.86 5.51
CA SER A 22 0.59 1.89 6.38
C SER A 22 0.37 3.27 5.81
N ARG A 23 0.08 4.27 6.65
CA ARG A 23 -0.07 5.67 6.27
C ARG A 23 1.14 6.52 6.64
N HIS A 24 1.54 7.41 5.74
CA HIS A 24 2.67 8.33 5.92
C HIS A 24 2.28 9.77 5.56
N ALA A 25 2.64 10.71 6.43
CA ALA A 25 2.46 12.16 6.23
C ALA A 25 3.78 12.89 5.88
N ASP A 26 4.93 12.19 5.98
CA ASP A 26 6.27 12.72 5.75
C ASP A 26 6.99 11.91 4.66
N GLY A 27 8.18 12.36 4.25
CA GLY A 27 9.02 11.62 3.30
C GLY A 27 9.48 10.26 3.84
N PHE A 28 9.37 9.22 3.01
CA PHE A 28 9.84 7.87 3.31
C PHE A 28 10.43 7.21 2.06
N VAL A 29 11.18 6.12 2.26
CA VAL A 29 11.86 5.39 1.19
C VAL A 29 11.35 3.96 1.15
N VAL A 30 11.06 3.47 -0.05
CA VAL A 30 10.71 2.07 -0.31
C VAL A 30 11.78 1.45 -1.17
N ASN A 31 12.33 0.32 -0.73
CA ASN A 31 13.20 -0.53 -1.53
C ASN A 31 12.65 -1.96 -1.52
N LEU A 32 12.39 -2.50 -2.72
CA LEU A 32 11.85 -3.85 -2.90
C LEU A 32 12.87 -4.84 -3.48
N LEU A 33 14.09 -4.39 -3.76
CA LEU A 33 15.15 -5.27 -4.23
C LEU A 33 15.45 -6.33 -3.16
N ASP A 34 15.47 -7.59 -3.59
CA ASP A 34 15.71 -8.78 -2.77
C ASP A 34 14.77 -8.91 -1.55
N ASN A 35 13.55 -8.37 -1.65
CA ASN A 35 12.56 -8.51 -0.59
C ASN A 35 11.83 -9.86 -0.69
N GLU A 36 12.09 -10.75 0.26
CA GLU A 36 11.52 -12.11 0.29
C GLU A 36 10.01 -12.12 0.59
N ARG A 37 9.50 -11.10 1.29
CA ARG A 37 8.10 -11.05 1.75
C ARG A 37 7.20 -10.29 0.79
N TYR A 38 7.58 -9.07 0.46
CA TYR A 38 6.76 -8.14 -0.30
C TYR A 38 7.31 -7.98 -1.72
N ARG A 39 6.43 -8.16 -2.71
CA ARG A 39 6.78 -8.03 -4.13
C ARG A 39 6.53 -6.64 -4.67
N ARG A 40 5.51 -5.97 -4.14
CA ARG A 40 5.01 -4.69 -4.64
C ARG A 40 4.43 -3.89 -3.48
N VAL A 41 4.58 -2.57 -3.56
CA VAL A 41 3.83 -1.63 -2.74
C VAL A 41 3.05 -0.73 -3.70
N CYS A 42 1.74 -0.61 -3.47
CA CYS A 42 0.88 0.33 -4.16
C CYS A 42 0.68 1.57 -3.28
N PHE A 43 0.49 2.73 -3.91
CA PHE A 43 0.36 4.01 -3.23
C PHE A 43 -0.98 4.65 -3.58
N ASP A 44 -1.72 5.09 -2.58
CA ASP A 44 -2.99 5.80 -2.74
C ASP A 44 -2.93 7.12 -1.95
N PRO A 45 -3.13 8.28 -2.60
CA PRO A 45 -3.14 9.57 -1.91
C PRO A 45 -4.43 9.71 -1.09
N ILE A 46 -4.30 10.27 0.11
CA ILE A 46 -5.42 10.53 1.00
C ILE A 46 -5.44 12.01 1.37
N ASP A 47 -6.59 12.64 1.20
CA ASP A 47 -6.85 13.97 1.76
C ASP A 47 -7.23 13.81 3.25
N ALA A 48 -6.26 13.99 4.15
CA ALA A 48 -6.49 13.97 5.59
C ALA A 48 -6.69 15.39 6.15
N GLU A 49 -7.29 15.48 7.34
CA GLU A 49 -7.57 16.77 7.98
C GLU A 49 -6.29 17.58 8.26
N ASP A 50 -5.20 16.89 8.61
CA ASP A 50 -3.91 17.48 8.93
C ASP A 50 -3.01 17.71 7.70
N GLY A 51 -3.48 17.37 6.50
CA GLY A 51 -2.77 17.54 5.23
C GLY A 51 -2.76 16.29 4.34
N PRO A 52 -2.07 16.35 3.19
CA PRO A 52 -1.98 15.20 2.28
C PRO A 52 -1.15 14.07 2.89
N GLU A 53 -1.69 12.86 2.86
CA GLU A 53 -1.02 11.63 3.29
C GLU A 53 -0.98 10.59 2.17
N LEU A 54 -0.17 9.55 2.35
CA LEU A 54 -0.07 8.41 1.43
C LEU A 54 -0.31 7.10 2.17
N ASP A 55 -1.29 6.34 1.72
CA ASP A 55 -1.46 4.94 2.10
C ASP A 55 -0.60 4.05 1.20
N CYS A 56 0.15 3.16 1.84
CA CYS A 56 1.06 2.21 1.21
C CYS A 56 0.55 0.80 1.42
N TYR A 57 0.01 0.18 0.37
CA TYR A 57 -0.57 -1.17 0.39
C TYR A 57 0.49 -2.19 -0.05
N HIS A 58 0.86 -3.11 0.84
CA HIS A 58 1.93 -4.08 0.62
C HIS A 58 1.36 -5.39 0.12
N HIS A 59 1.85 -5.86 -1.04
CA HIS A 59 1.44 -7.12 -1.63
C HIS A 59 2.55 -8.15 -1.48
N THR A 60 2.21 -9.33 -0.99
CA THR A 60 3.14 -10.46 -0.99
C THR A 60 3.32 -11.02 -2.40
N HIS A 61 4.37 -11.82 -2.59
CA HIS A 61 4.64 -12.48 -3.87
C HIS A 61 3.45 -13.30 -4.39
N GLY A 62 2.65 -13.93 -3.51
CA GLY A 62 1.48 -14.73 -3.91
C GLY A 62 0.21 -13.92 -4.19
N GLN A 63 0.07 -12.69 -3.67
CA GLN A 63 -1.10 -11.82 -3.90
C GLN A 63 -0.94 -10.93 -5.13
N ALA A 64 0.30 -10.57 -5.47
CA ALA A 64 0.61 -9.63 -6.55
C ALA A 64 0.40 -10.20 -7.98
N ASP A 65 0.09 -11.49 -8.12
CA ASP A 65 -0.25 -12.13 -9.41
C ASP A 65 -1.76 -12.01 -9.76
N GLY A 66 -2.51 -11.21 -9.00
CA GLY A 66 -3.91 -10.86 -9.28
C GLY A 66 -4.08 -9.99 -10.55
N PRO A 67 -5.30 -9.96 -11.14
CA PRO A 67 -5.54 -9.23 -12.38
C PRO A 67 -5.36 -7.72 -12.18
N SER A 68 -4.23 -7.20 -12.68
CA SER A 68 -3.94 -5.77 -12.66
C SER A 68 -4.93 -5.02 -13.58
N LYS A 69 -5.59 -3.99 -13.05
CA LYS A 69 -6.47 -3.11 -13.84
C LYS A 69 -5.60 -2.12 -14.63
N SER A 70 -5.63 -2.20 -15.96
CA SER A 70 -4.98 -1.25 -16.88
C SER A 70 -5.75 0.05 -17.04
#